data_AF-A0A349D075-F1
#
_entry.id   AF-A0A349D075-F1
#
_cell.length_a   1.000
_cell.length_b   1.000
_cell.length_c   1.000
_cell.angle_alpha   90.00
_cell.angle_beta   90.00
_cell.angle_gamma   90.00
#
_symmetry.space_group_name_H-M   'P 1'
#
loop_
_entity.id
_entity.type
_entity.pdbx_description
1 polymer ?
#
loop_
_entity_poly.entity_id
_entity_poly.type
_entity_poly.pdbx_seq_one_letter_code
_entity_poly.pdbx_strand_id
1 'polypeptide(L)'
;MMWFVLLVGLAFLVLVGMFWALRRRTLPASARARIRSQWTAMLAIPDPARRVMEADAILDGALTALRYRGSLGDKLKAAGPRMRNIDAVWRAHKLRNRIAHEPGSTVTAAQIQEALSAIGKVLESL
;
A
#
# COMPACT_ATOMS: atom_id res chain seq x y z
N MET A 1 5.43 -16.54 -46.06
CA MET A 1 4.68 -15.33 -45.66
C MET A 1 4.02 -15.48 -44.28
N MET A 2 3.14 -16.46 -44.08
CA MET A 2 2.34 -16.61 -42.84
C MET A 2 3.16 -16.84 -41.55
N TRP A 3 4.22 -17.67 -41.61
CA TRP A 3 5.12 -17.91 -40.47
C TRP A 3 5.88 -16.66 -39.99
N PHE A 4 6.19 -15.73 -40.90
CA PHE A 4 6.89 -14.49 -40.57
C PHE A 4 5.97 -13.54 -39.79
N VAL A 5 4.68 -13.49 -40.17
CA VAL A 5 3.65 -12.71 -39.45
C VAL A 5 3.43 -13.25 -38.04
N LEU A 6 3.40 -14.58 -37.87
CA LEU A 6 3.27 -15.21 -36.55
C LEU A 6 4.49 -14.93 -35.65
N LEU A 7 5.70 -15.01 -36.20
CA LEU A 7 6.93 -14.70 -35.46
C LEU A 7 6.99 -13.23 -35.00
N VAL A 8 6.62 -12.30 -35.88
CA VAL A 8 6.58 -10.87 -35.54
C VAL A 8 5.50 -10.58 -34.50
N GLY A 9 4.30 -11.20 -34.62
CA GLY A 9 3.23 -11.07 -33.64
C GLY A 9 3.62 -11.60 -32.26
N LEU A 10 4.30 -12.74 -32.18
CA LEU A 10 4.78 -13.30 -30.92
C LEU A 10 5.85 -12.40 -30.27
N ALA A 11 6.80 -11.90 -31.07
CA ALA A 11 7.83 -10.97 -30.58
C ALA A 11 7.22 -9.69 -30.02
N PHE A 12 6.20 -9.13 -30.69
CA PHE A 12 5.47 -7.96 -30.20
C PHE A 12 4.78 -8.22 -28.85
N LEU A 13 4.09 -9.35 -28.69
CA LEU A 13 3.46 -9.72 -27.42
C LEU A 13 4.48 -9.89 -26.28
N VAL A 14 5.63 -10.50 -26.56
CA VAL A 14 6.72 -10.63 -25.58
C VAL A 14 7.26 -9.25 -25.18
N LEU A 15 7.48 -8.35 -26.14
CA LEU A 15 7.97 -7.00 -25.86
C LEU A 15 6.97 -6.18 -25.03
N VAL A 16 5.67 -6.27 -25.34
CA VAL A 16 4.61 -5.61 -24.56
C VAL A 16 4.53 -6.19 -23.14
N GLY A 17 4.59 -7.52 -23.01
CA GLY A 17 4.62 -8.20 -21.71
C GLY A 17 5.84 -7.81 -20.88
N MET A 18 7.02 -7.77 -21.49
CA MET A 18 8.28 -7.35 -20.87
C MET A 18 8.23 -5.88 -20.45
N PHE A 19 7.70 -5.00 -21.30
CA PHE A 19 7.51 -3.58 -20.98
C PHE A 19 6.58 -3.38 -19.77
N TRP A 20 5.49 -4.14 -19.69
CA TRP A 20 4.59 -4.12 -18.54
C TRP A 20 5.24 -4.69 -17.27
N ALA A 21 6.00 -5.78 -17.38
CA ALA A 21 6.71 -6.39 -16.26
C ALA A 21 7.76 -5.43 -15.67
N LEU A 22 8.55 -4.76 -16.53
CA LEU A 22 9.55 -3.77 -16.13
C LEU A 22 8.93 -2.52 -15.49
N ARG A 23 7.66 -2.23 -15.76
CA ARG A 23 6.91 -1.13 -15.13
C ARG A 23 6.33 -1.47 -13.76
N ARG A 24 6.34 -2.72 -13.32
CA ARG A 24 5.82 -3.09 -12.00
C ARG A 24 6.75 -2.55 -10.91
N ARG A 25 6.22 -1.63 -10.10
CA ARG A 25 6.92 -1.08 -8.94
C ARG A 25 6.77 -2.08 -7.80
N THR A 26 7.86 -2.74 -7.43
CA THR A 26 7.92 -3.61 -6.26
C THR A 26 8.78 -2.95 -5.19
N LEU A 27 8.47 -3.23 -3.92
CA LEU A 27 9.28 -2.70 -2.83
C LEU A 27 10.71 -3.27 -2.87
N PRO A 28 11.77 -2.44 -2.77
CA PRO A 28 13.13 -2.92 -2.63
C PRO A 28 13.30 -3.67 -1.29
N ALA A 29 14.21 -4.66 -1.25
CA ALA A 29 14.37 -5.55 -0.11
C ALA A 29 14.67 -4.80 1.20
N SER A 30 15.50 -3.75 1.14
CA SER A 30 15.81 -2.89 2.28
C SER A 30 14.57 -2.18 2.83
N ALA A 31 13.68 -1.68 1.96
CA ALA A 31 12.43 -1.05 2.37
C ALA A 31 11.48 -2.07 3.02
N ARG A 32 11.38 -3.29 2.49
CA ARG A 32 10.57 -4.36 3.12
C ARG A 32 11.07 -4.72 4.51
N ALA A 33 12.38 -4.84 4.69
CA ALA A 33 12.97 -5.11 5.99
C ALA A 33 12.66 -4.00 7.00
N ARG A 34 12.80 -2.73 6.59
CA ARG A 34 12.45 -1.57 7.41
C ARG A 34 10.97 -1.56 7.78
N ILE A 35 10.07 -1.73 6.81
CA ILE A 35 8.61 -1.76 7.03
C ILE A 35 8.24 -2.87 8.01
N ARG A 36 8.81 -4.07 7.86
CA ARG A 36 8.55 -5.19 8.78
C ARG A 36 9.02 -4.86 10.19
N SER A 37 10.20 -4.29 10.35
CA SER A 37 10.72 -3.87 11.66
C SER A 37 9.82 -2.81 12.30
N GLN A 38 9.40 -1.80 11.54
CA GLN A 38 8.48 -0.76 12.02
C GLN A 38 7.11 -1.34 12.41
N TRP A 39 6.58 -2.27 11.62
CA TRP A 39 5.31 -2.94 11.91
C TRP A 39 5.37 -3.72 13.23
N THR A 40 6.43 -4.51 13.43
CA THR A 40 6.63 -5.26 14.68
C THR A 40 6.74 -4.31 15.89
N ALA A 41 7.50 -3.21 15.77
CA ALA A 41 7.62 -2.22 16.83
C ALA A 41 6.27 -1.54 17.13
N MET A 42 5.49 -1.24 16.10
CA MET A 42 4.16 -0.65 16.22
C MET A 42 3.18 -1.59 16.95
N LEU A 43 3.28 -2.91 16.79
CA LEU A 43 2.43 -3.87 17.53
C LEU A 43 2.67 -3.85 19.04
N ALA A 44 3.85 -3.43 19.50
CA ALA A 44 4.18 -3.33 20.93
C ALA A 44 3.61 -2.06 21.60
N ILE A 45 3.03 -1.14 20.83
CA ILE A 45 2.46 0.11 21.37
C ILE A 45 1.16 -0.22 22.12
N PRO A 46 1.05 0.16 23.42
CA PRO A 46 -0.15 -0.14 24.21
C PRO A 46 -1.41 0.57 23.69
N ASP A 47 -1.28 1.82 23.25
CA ASP A 47 -2.41 2.63 22.78
C ASP A 47 -2.90 2.16 21.39
N PRO A 48 -4.15 1.64 21.28
CA PRO A 48 -4.73 1.22 19.99
C PRO A 48 -4.88 2.36 18.98
N ALA A 49 -5.13 3.60 19.43
CA ALA A 49 -5.28 4.74 18.54
C ALA A 49 -3.92 5.12 17.94
N ARG A 50 -2.87 5.19 18.76
CA ARG A 50 -1.50 5.38 18.28
C ARG A 50 -1.06 4.31 17.30
N ARG A 51 -1.45 3.06 17.53
CA ARG A 51 -1.20 1.95 16.61
C ARG A 51 -1.74 2.24 15.20
N VAL A 52 -2.96 2.74 15.05
CA VAL A 52 -3.52 3.11 13.73
C VAL A 52 -2.74 4.27 13.09
N MET A 53 -2.35 5.27 13.88
CA MET A 53 -1.53 6.39 13.37
C MET A 53 -0.19 5.92 12.81
N GLU A 54 0.50 5.03 13.53
CA GLU A 54 1.78 4.47 13.09
C GLU A 54 1.63 3.56 11.87
N ALA A 55 0.58 2.73 11.82
CA ALA A 55 0.31 1.88 10.66
C ALA A 55 0.11 2.72 9.38
N ASP A 56 -0.62 3.82 9.47
CA ASP A 56 -0.84 4.75 8.35
C ASP A 56 0.47 5.44 7.91
N ALA A 57 1.35 5.80 8.86
CA ALA A 57 2.67 6.35 8.57
C ALA A 57 3.60 5.31 7.89
N ILE A 58 3.55 4.05 8.33
CA ILE A 58 4.32 2.94 7.70
C ILE A 58 3.86 2.75 6.24
N LEU A 59 2.55 2.78 5.99
CA LEU A 59 1.99 2.72 4.64
C LEU A 59 2.49 3.88 3.77
N ASP A 60 2.47 5.10 4.30
CA ASP A 60 3.00 6.26 3.59
C ASP A 60 4.49 6.10 3.22
N GLY A 61 5.29 5.58 4.15
CA GLY A 61 6.69 5.24 3.94
C GLY A 61 6.88 4.18 2.84
N ALA A 62 6.00 3.18 2.78
CA ALA A 62 6.01 2.15 1.75
C ALA A 62 5.70 2.73 0.36
N LEU A 63 4.67 3.57 0.25
CA LEU A 63 4.31 4.21 -1.02
C LEU A 63 5.37 5.22 -1.47
N THR A 64 6.03 5.88 -0.53
CA THR A 64 7.18 6.74 -0.81
C THR A 64 8.35 5.94 -1.39
N ALA A 65 8.65 4.76 -0.81
CA ALA A 65 9.67 3.86 -1.34
C ALA A 65 9.34 3.35 -2.76
N LEU A 66 8.04 3.24 -3.09
CA LEU A 66 7.54 2.97 -4.44
C LEU A 66 7.46 4.22 -5.35
N ARG A 67 8.08 5.34 -4.93
CA ARG A 67 8.17 6.61 -5.67
C ARG A 67 6.82 7.26 -5.97
N TYR A 68 5.77 6.96 -5.18
CA TYR A 68 4.55 7.77 -5.19
C TYR A 68 4.81 9.10 -4.44
N ARG A 69 4.20 10.19 -4.91
CA ARG A 69 4.43 11.55 -4.44
C ARG A 69 3.15 12.18 -3.91
N GLY A 70 3.27 13.23 -3.11
CA GLY A 70 2.16 13.97 -2.53
C GLY A 70 1.81 13.50 -1.11
N SER A 71 0.60 13.83 -0.67
CA SER A 71 0.05 13.33 0.59
C SER A 71 -0.23 11.82 0.51
N LEU A 72 -0.45 11.16 1.66
CA LEU A 72 -0.88 9.75 1.63
C LEU A 72 -2.16 9.57 0.80
N GLY A 73 -3.12 10.50 0.88
CA GLY A 73 -4.32 10.47 0.05
C GLY A 73 -4.00 10.50 -1.45
N ASP A 74 -3.04 11.31 -1.88
CA ASP A 74 -2.62 11.36 -3.29
C ASP A 74 -1.92 10.06 -3.71
N LYS A 75 -1.06 9.52 -2.84
CA LYS A 75 -0.40 8.23 -3.06
C LYS A 75 -1.42 7.10 -3.18
N LEU A 76 -2.45 7.07 -2.34
CA LEU A 76 -3.54 6.09 -2.40
C LEU A 76 -4.36 6.22 -3.68
N LYS A 77 -4.69 7.44 -4.14
CA LYS A 77 -5.35 7.64 -5.44
C LYS A 77 -4.51 7.08 -6.59
N ALA A 78 -3.21 7.37 -6.60
CA ALA A 78 -2.30 6.94 -7.65
C ALA A 78 -2.01 5.43 -7.62
N ALA A 79 -1.93 4.83 -6.43
CA ALA A 79 -1.65 3.40 -6.25
C ALA A 79 -2.90 2.52 -6.32
N GLY A 80 -4.10 3.10 -6.11
CA GLY A 80 -5.39 2.41 -6.01
C GLY A 80 -5.66 1.38 -7.11
N PRO A 81 -5.42 1.67 -8.41
CA PRO A 81 -5.64 0.69 -9.49
C PRO A 81 -4.82 -0.60 -9.37
N ARG A 82 -3.76 -0.61 -8.54
CA ARG A 82 -2.88 -1.77 -8.30
C ARG A 82 -3.10 -2.43 -6.94
N MET A 83 -3.90 -1.82 -6.06
CA MET A 83 -4.10 -2.30 -4.70
C MET A 83 -5.37 -3.13 -4.61
N ARG A 84 -5.26 -4.33 -4.03
CA ARG A 84 -6.44 -5.10 -3.65
C ARG A 84 -7.05 -4.45 -2.40
N ASN A 85 -8.38 -4.33 -2.38
CA ASN A 85 -9.13 -3.82 -1.22
C ASN A 85 -8.75 -2.38 -0.81
N ILE A 86 -8.53 -1.51 -1.81
CA ILE A 86 -8.20 -0.09 -1.61
C ILE A 86 -9.24 0.65 -0.74
N ASP A 87 -10.51 0.27 -0.80
CA ASP A 87 -11.58 0.90 -0.01
C ASP A 87 -11.38 0.71 1.49
N ALA A 88 -10.92 -0.47 1.92
CA ALA A 88 -10.62 -0.73 3.32
C ALA A 88 -9.43 0.12 3.80
N VAL A 89 -8.42 0.33 2.95
CA VAL A 89 -7.29 1.22 3.26
C VAL A 89 -7.74 2.67 3.34
N TRP A 90 -8.64 3.12 2.46
CA TRP A 90 -9.24 4.46 2.57
C TRP A 90 -10.05 4.63 3.86
N ARG A 91 -10.78 3.61 4.30
CA ARG A 91 -11.46 3.64 5.60
C ARG A 91 -10.46 3.75 6.75
N ALA A 92 -9.36 3.00 6.70
CA ALA A 92 -8.28 3.09 7.69
C ALA A 92 -7.64 4.49 7.74
N HIS A 93 -7.34 5.07 6.57
CA HIS A 93 -6.78 6.42 6.48
C HIS A 93 -7.74 7.48 7.03
N LYS A 94 -9.04 7.39 6.70
CA LYS A 94 -10.07 8.29 7.27
C LYS A 94 -10.20 8.12 8.78
N LEU A 95 -10.12 6.88 9.28
CA LEU A 95 -10.12 6.60 10.72
C LEU A 95 -8.95 7.30 11.41
N ARG A 96 -7.75 7.23 10.81
CA ARG A 96 -6.57 7.96 11.31
C ARG A 96 -6.83 9.46 11.35
N ASN A 97 -7.40 10.03 10.29
CA ASN A 97 -7.68 11.47 10.24
C ASN A 97 -8.65 11.90 11.35
N ARG A 98 -9.69 11.09 11.60
CA ARG A 98 -10.61 11.30 12.72
C ARG A 98 -9.87 11.28 14.07
N ILE A 99 -9.05 10.25 14.32
CA ILE A 99 -8.26 10.14 15.56
C ILE A 99 -7.39 11.39 15.77
N ALA A 100 -6.78 11.92 14.71
CA ALA A 100 -5.85 13.04 14.79
C ALA A 100 -6.53 14.42 14.89
N HIS A 101 -7.71 14.60 14.28
CA HIS A 101 -8.32 15.92 14.08
C HIS A 101 -9.67 16.13 14.77
N GLU A 102 -10.28 15.09 15.33
CA GLU A 102 -11.56 15.19 16.05
C GLU A 102 -11.33 14.90 17.56
N PRO A 103 -11.12 15.94 18.39
CA PRO A 103 -11.00 15.78 19.83
C PRO A 103 -12.25 15.13 20.44
N GLY A 104 -12.05 14.15 21.33
CA GLY A 104 -13.14 13.40 21.94
C GLY A 104 -13.76 12.32 21.04
N SER A 105 -13.23 12.09 19.84
CA SER A 105 -13.67 10.98 19.00
C SER A 105 -13.42 9.64 19.68
N THR A 106 -14.45 8.81 19.73
CA THR A 106 -14.34 7.43 20.22
C THR A 106 -14.11 6.48 19.05
N VAL A 107 -13.15 5.59 19.22
CA VAL A 107 -12.79 4.56 18.23
C VAL A 107 -13.06 3.20 18.85
N THR A 108 -13.81 2.36 18.14
CA THR A 108 -14.10 1.01 18.64
C THR A 108 -12.91 0.08 18.37
N ALA A 109 -12.75 -0.94 19.20
CA ALA A 109 -11.73 -1.97 18.98
C ALA A 109 -11.87 -2.64 17.59
N ALA A 110 -13.11 -2.82 17.11
CA ALA A 110 -13.37 -3.35 15.77
C ALA A 110 -12.83 -2.44 14.66
N GLN A 111 -13.02 -1.11 14.77
CA GLN A 111 -12.48 -0.15 13.80
C GLN A 111 -10.95 -0.17 13.78
N ILE A 112 -10.31 -0.27 14.95
CA ILE A 112 -8.86 -0.41 15.05
C ILE A 112 -8.39 -1.70 14.35
N GLN A 113 -9.02 -2.84 14.65
CA GLN A 113 -8.64 -4.12 14.05
C GLN A 113 -8.85 -4.16 12.54
N GLU A 114 -9.96 -3.61 12.04
CA GLU A 114 -10.22 -3.50 10.60
C GLU A 114 -9.15 -2.64 9.92
N ALA A 115 -8.81 -1.49 10.51
CA ALA A 115 -7.80 -0.59 9.96
C ALA A 115 -6.41 -1.25 9.91
N LEU A 116 -5.97 -1.89 11.00
CA LEU A 116 -4.68 -2.58 11.05
C LEU A 116 -4.63 -3.76 10.08
N SER A 117 -5.72 -4.55 9.99
CA SER A 117 -5.80 -5.66 9.04
C SER A 117 -5.76 -5.18 7.59
N ALA A 118 -6.48 -4.10 7.27
CA ALA A 118 -6.50 -3.54 5.92
C ALA A 118 -5.11 -3.04 5.49
N ILE A 119 -4.44 -2.29 6.35
CA ILE A 119 -3.09 -1.77 6.06
C ILE A 119 -2.08 -2.91 5.96
N GLY A 120 -2.09 -3.86 6.90
CA GLY A 120 -1.16 -4.99 6.92
C GLY A 120 -1.24 -5.83 5.65
N LYS A 121 -2.46 -6.18 5.21
CA LYS A 121 -2.69 -6.92 3.95
C LYS A 121 -2.16 -6.19 2.72
N VAL A 122 -2.30 -4.86 2.68
CA VAL A 122 -1.75 -4.09 1.57
C VAL A 122 -0.22 -4.10 1.62
N LEU A 123 0.40 -3.85 2.77
CA LEU A 123 1.86 -3.89 2.93
C LEU A 123 2.47 -5.24 2.51
N GLU A 124 1.79 -6.36 2.78
CA GLU A 124 2.21 -7.69 2.34
C GLU A 124 2.17 -7.87 0.82
N SER A 125 1.33 -7.11 0.13
CA SER A 125 1.11 -7.21 -1.32
C SER A 125 1.95 -6.26 -2.18
N LEU A 126 2.70 -5.34 -1.55
CA LEU A 126 3.52 -4.29 -2.21
C LEU A 126 4.96 -4.73 -2.56
#